data_AF-A0A7S2D316-F1
#
_entry.id   AF-A0A7S2D316-F1
#
_cell.length_a   1.000
_cell.length_b   1.000
_cell.length_c   1.000
_cell.angle_alpha   90.00
_cell.angle_beta   90.00
_cell.angle_gamma   90.00
#
_symmetry.space_group_name_H-M   'P 1'
#
loop_
_entity.id
_entity.type
_entity.pdbx_description
1 polymer ?
#
loop_
_entity_poly.entity_id
_entity_poly.type
_entity_poly.pdbx_seq_one_letter_code
_entity_poly.pdbx_strand_id
1 'polypeptide(L)'
;RHGAECFNFYFPQELDAEFLIVWDCFNTDGLDSPPWRNVSEPELRAFLLERAREGYSFPINPVWPARDAGWLEVLRALQTGQEEAAANLQSWFPPSSGVMERVMEMHDSYPQ
;
A
#
# COMPACT_ATOMS: atom_id res chain seq x y z
N ARG A 1 21.05 7.25 -4.72
CA ARG A 1 19.88 7.40 -3.82
C ARG A 1 18.68 7.66 -4.71
N HIS A 2 17.65 6.84 -4.63
CA HIS A 2 16.37 7.03 -5.35
C HIS A 2 15.26 7.35 -4.34
N GLY A 3 14.10 7.78 -4.85
CA GLY A 3 12.89 7.96 -4.04
C GLY A 3 12.28 6.63 -3.60
N ALA A 4 11.16 6.70 -2.87
CA ALA A 4 10.43 5.51 -2.45
C ALA A 4 9.85 4.74 -3.65
N GLU A 5 9.83 3.40 -3.57
CA GLU A 5 9.37 2.53 -4.66
C GLU A 5 7.89 2.73 -5.03
N CYS A 6 7.08 3.27 -4.10
CA CYS A 6 5.69 3.66 -4.39
C CYS A 6 5.57 4.78 -5.45
N PHE A 7 6.68 5.44 -5.81
CA PHE A 7 6.75 6.44 -6.88
C PHE A 7 7.71 6.06 -8.03
N ASN A 8 8.20 4.82 -8.06
CA ASN A 8 9.05 4.33 -9.14
C ASN A 8 8.19 3.80 -10.30
N PHE A 9 7.72 4.72 -11.16
CA PHE A 9 6.84 4.39 -12.29
C PHE A 9 7.57 3.94 -13.56
N TYR A 10 8.85 4.30 -13.70
CA TYR A 10 9.61 4.06 -14.93
C TYR A 10 10.23 2.65 -14.95
N PHE A 11 10.60 2.14 -13.77
CA PHE A 11 11.13 0.78 -13.61
C PHE A 11 10.56 0.17 -12.31
N PRO A 12 9.26 -0.18 -12.26
CA PRO A 12 8.70 -0.83 -11.09
C PRO A 12 9.45 -2.14 -10.82
N GLN A 13 10.07 -2.23 -9.65
CA GLN A 13 10.76 -3.43 -9.23
C GLN A 13 9.75 -4.50 -8.81
N GLU A 14 10.12 -5.77 -8.93
CA GLU A 14 9.33 -6.85 -8.33
C GLU A 14 9.26 -6.68 -6.81
N LEU A 15 8.17 -7.14 -6.20
CA LEU A 15 8.05 -7.11 -4.75
C LEU A 15 9.17 -7.96 -4.13
N ASP A 16 9.85 -7.41 -3.14
CA ASP A 16 10.86 -8.13 -2.37
C ASP A 16 10.24 -9.34 -1.65
N ALA A 17 11.05 -10.36 -1.40
CA ALA A 17 10.62 -11.52 -0.62
C ALA A 17 10.39 -11.17 0.87
N GLU A 18 11.14 -10.19 1.38
CA GLU A 18 11.14 -9.78 2.78
C GLU A 18 11.17 -8.25 2.89
N PHE A 19 10.43 -7.73 3.86
CA PHE A 19 10.32 -6.30 4.16
C PHE A 19 10.59 -6.04 5.63
N LEU A 20 11.12 -4.86 5.95
CA LEU A 20 11.26 -4.38 7.32
C LEU A 20 10.15 -3.37 7.63
N ILE A 21 9.28 -3.68 8.58
CA ILE A 21 8.33 -2.71 9.12
C ILE A 21 8.95 -2.09 10.37
N VAL A 22 9.00 -0.76 10.42
CA VAL A 22 9.35 0.00 11.63
C VAL A 22 8.06 0.62 12.17
N TRP A 23 7.68 0.26 13.39
CA TRP A 23 6.43 0.66 14.02
C TRP A 23 6.55 0.66 15.55
N ASP A 24 6.26 1.79 16.18
CA ASP A 24 6.45 1.97 17.62
C ASP A 24 5.56 1.03 18.45
N CYS A 25 4.37 0.66 17.97
CA CYS A 25 3.50 -0.26 18.72
C CYS A 25 3.99 -1.72 18.69
N PHE A 26 5.08 -2.05 18.00
CA PHE A 26 5.76 -3.35 18.19
C PHE A 26 6.54 -3.41 19.50
N ASN A 27 6.84 -2.25 20.10
CA ASN A 27 7.52 -2.17 21.38
C ASN A 27 6.51 -2.38 22.53
N THR A 28 6.09 -3.64 22.71
CA THR A 28 5.12 -4.04 23.74
C THR A 28 5.76 -4.26 25.11
N ASP A 29 7.04 -4.62 25.16
CA ASP A 29 7.73 -5.08 26.37
C ASP A 29 9.07 -4.34 26.64
N GLY A 30 9.29 -3.19 26.00
CA GLY A 30 10.51 -2.39 26.19
C GLY A 30 11.68 -2.83 25.31
N LEU A 31 12.91 -2.76 25.85
CA LEU A 31 14.17 -2.99 25.11
C LEU A 31 14.28 -4.39 24.46
N ASP A 32 13.50 -5.37 24.91
CA ASP A 32 13.53 -6.74 24.39
C ASP A 32 12.66 -6.95 23.14
N SER A 33 11.79 -5.98 22.81
CA SER A 33 10.93 -5.98 21.61
C SER A 33 11.22 -4.74 20.78
N PRO A 34 12.15 -4.80 19.80
CA PRO A 34 12.47 -3.64 19.00
C PRO A 34 11.23 -3.11 18.26
N PRO A 35 11.13 -1.80 17.96
CA PRO A 35 10.02 -1.22 17.21
C PRO A 35 10.10 -1.54 15.71
N TRP A 36 10.58 -2.74 15.36
CA TRP A 36 10.69 -3.19 13.98
C TRP A 36 10.64 -4.71 13.89
N ARG A 37 10.20 -5.24 12.74
CA ARG A 37 10.24 -6.67 12.42
C ARG A 37 10.38 -6.90 10.92
N ASN A 38 11.03 -8.01 10.56
CA ASN A 38 11.01 -8.52 9.19
C ASN A 38 9.69 -9.26 8.94
N VAL A 39 9.13 -9.09 7.75
CA VAL A 39 7.87 -9.70 7.33
C VAL A 39 7.95 -10.14 5.87
N SER A 40 7.14 -11.12 5.51
CA SER A 40 6.86 -11.48 4.13
C SER A 40 5.90 -10.48 3.45
N GLU A 41 5.77 -10.55 2.11
CA GLU A 41 4.80 -9.74 1.36
C GLU A 41 3.36 -9.89 1.88
N PRO A 42 2.82 -11.11 2.13
CA PRO A 42 1.45 -11.24 2.63
C PRO A 42 1.25 -10.61 4.02
N GLU A 43 2.27 -10.68 4.88
CA GLU A 43 2.25 -10.08 6.21
C GLU A 43 2.36 -8.55 6.14
N LEU A 44 3.18 -8.01 5.23
CA LEU A 44 3.21 -6.58 4.94
C LEU A 44 1.83 -6.09 4.45
N ARG A 45 1.25 -6.80 3.48
CA ARG A 45 -0.06 -6.44 2.91
C ARG A 45 -1.15 -6.47 3.97
N ALA A 46 -1.16 -7.49 4.84
CA ALA A 46 -2.10 -7.58 5.95
C ALA A 46 -1.93 -6.41 6.93
N PHE A 47 -0.69 -6.06 7.28
CA PHE A 47 -0.39 -4.90 8.12
C PHE A 47 -0.90 -3.59 7.49
N LEU A 48 -0.57 -3.34 6.22
CA LEU A 48 -0.99 -2.12 5.50
C LEU A 48 -2.51 -2.02 5.38
N LEU A 49 -3.19 -3.13 5.12
CA LEU A 49 -4.65 -3.19 5.06
C LEU A 49 -5.29 -2.81 6.41
N GLU A 50 -4.74 -3.30 7.52
CA GLU A 50 -5.18 -2.96 8.87
C GLU A 50 -4.98 -1.45 9.15
N ARG A 51 -3.79 -0.91 8.84
CA ARG A 51 -3.52 0.52 9.00
C ARG A 51 -4.45 1.39 8.15
N ALA A 52 -4.73 0.99 6.90
CA ALA A 52 -5.69 1.71 6.05
C ALA A 52 -7.10 1.75 6.67
N ARG A 53 -7.55 0.64 7.28
CA ARG A 53 -8.84 0.56 7.98
C ARG A 53 -8.87 1.41 9.26
N GLU A 54 -7.73 1.60 9.91
CA GLU A 54 -7.58 2.50 11.06
C GLU A 54 -7.53 4.00 10.67
N GLY A 55 -7.49 4.32 9.38
CA GLY A 55 -7.44 5.69 8.87
C GLY A 55 -6.04 6.20 8.55
N TYR A 56 -5.01 5.36 8.62
CA TYR A 56 -3.71 5.73 8.06
C TYR A 56 -3.82 5.86 6.54
N SER A 57 -3.06 6.81 6.00
CA SER A 57 -2.92 6.99 4.55
C SER A 57 -1.47 6.85 4.15
N PHE A 58 -1.23 6.20 3.03
CA PHE A 58 0.10 6.01 2.47
C PHE A 58 0.01 5.83 0.94
N PRO A 59 1.02 6.27 0.19
CA PRO A 59 1.09 6.02 -1.25
C PRO A 59 1.41 4.54 -1.52
N ILE A 60 0.83 3.99 -2.58
CA ILE A 60 1.15 2.66 -3.09
C ILE A 60 1.57 2.77 -4.56
N ASN A 61 2.45 1.90 -5.06
CA ASN A 61 2.69 1.88 -6.50
C ASN A 61 1.42 1.34 -7.21
N PRO A 62 0.84 2.02 -8.21
CA PRO A 62 -0.39 1.58 -8.87
C PRO A 62 -0.19 0.29 -9.69
N VAL A 63 1.04 -0.13 -9.97
CA VAL A 63 1.30 -1.44 -10.59
C VAL A 63 0.90 -2.60 -9.67
N TRP A 64 1.07 -2.45 -8.35
CA TRP A 64 0.75 -3.51 -7.39
C TRP A 64 -0.73 -3.86 -7.38
N PRO A 65 -1.67 -2.91 -7.17
CA PRO A 65 -3.09 -3.23 -7.26
C PRO A 65 -3.48 -3.67 -8.67
N ALA A 66 -2.80 -3.24 -9.74
CA ALA A 66 -3.11 -3.67 -11.10
C ALA A 66 -2.71 -5.13 -11.42
N ARG A 67 -1.61 -5.62 -10.82
CA ARG A 67 -0.99 -6.91 -11.20
C ARG A 67 -1.00 -7.94 -10.09
N ASP A 68 -0.79 -7.52 -8.85
CA ASP A 68 -0.44 -8.38 -7.73
C ASP A 68 -1.69 -8.68 -6.87
N ALA A 69 -1.95 -9.97 -6.64
CA ALA A 69 -3.15 -10.44 -5.94
C ALA A 69 -3.28 -9.77 -4.56
N GLY A 70 -4.51 -9.48 -4.13
CA GLY A 70 -4.81 -8.87 -2.83
C GLY A 70 -4.47 -7.38 -2.68
N TRP A 71 -3.61 -6.79 -3.51
CA TRP A 71 -3.25 -5.37 -3.39
C TRP A 71 -4.40 -4.42 -3.75
N LEU A 72 -5.35 -4.87 -4.57
CA LEU A 72 -6.58 -4.13 -4.83
C LEU A 72 -7.39 -3.87 -3.55
N GLU A 73 -7.39 -4.80 -2.60
CA GLU A 73 -8.12 -4.62 -1.34
C GLU A 73 -7.51 -3.52 -0.48
N VAL A 74 -6.17 -3.40 -0.47
CA VAL A 74 -5.46 -2.31 0.21
C VAL A 74 -5.82 -0.97 -0.43
N LEU A 75 -5.80 -0.90 -1.76
CA LEU A 75 -6.19 0.32 -2.48
C LEU A 75 -7.63 0.73 -2.18
N ARG A 76 -8.56 -0.23 -2.21
CA ARG A 76 -9.97 0.02 -1.86
C ARG A 76 -10.12 0.51 -0.42
N ALA A 77 -9.40 -0.08 0.53
CA ALA A 77 -9.42 0.36 1.92
C ALA A 77 -8.92 1.80 2.08
N LEU A 78 -7.92 2.22 1.31
CA LEU A 78 -7.47 3.63 1.26
C LEU A 78 -8.51 4.57 0.64
N GLN A 79 -9.26 4.10 -0.37
CA GLN A 79 -10.31 4.89 -1.03
C GLN A 79 -11.57 5.05 -0.19
N THR A 80 -12.01 3.98 0.48
CA THR A 80 -13.27 3.93 1.23
C THR A 80 -13.07 4.06 2.74
N GLY A 81 -11.84 4.33 3.17
CA GLY A 81 -11.49 4.54 4.57
C GLY A 81 -11.99 5.89 5.09
N GLN A 82 -11.27 6.46 6.05
CA GLN A 82 -11.60 7.79 6.58
C GLN A 82 -11.47 8.87 5.49
N GLU A 83 -12.28 9.92 5.57
CA GLU A 83 -12.36 10.99 4.56
C GLU A 83 -11.01 11.64 4.27
N GLU A 84 -10.21 11.89 5.32
CA GLU A 84 -8.86 12.45 5.19
C GLU A 84 -7.90 11.51 4.44
N ALA A 85 -7.99 10.20 4.70
CA ALA A 85 -7.16 9.21 4.03
C ALA A 85 -7.50 9.10 2.55
N ALA A 86 -8.79 9.13 2.22
CA ALA A 86 -9.27 9.13 0.84
C ALA A 86 -8.87 10.42 0.09
N ALA A 87 -8.92 11.58 0.76
CA ALA A 87 -8.47 12.85 0.19
C ALA A 87 -6.96 12.85 -0.12
N ASN A 88 -6.14 12.26 0.77
CA ASN A 88 -4.70 12.13 0.52
C ASN A 88 -4.39 11.29 -0.72
N LEU A 89 -5.17 10.23 -0.96
CA LEU A 89 -5.00 9.40 -2.16
C LEU A 89 -5.18 10.19 -3.45
N GLN A 90 -6.10 11.17 -3.49
CA GLN A 90 -6.28 12.07 -4.64
C GLN A 90 -5.06 12.98 -4.89
N SER A 91 -4.24 13.23 -3.87
CA SER A 91 -3.00 14.00 -4.05
C SER A 91 -1.92 13.18 -4.75
N TRP A 92 -1.88 11.86 -4.53
CA TRP A 92 -0.94 10.95 -5.20
C TRP A 92 -1.43 10.48 -6.57
N PHE A 93 -2.75 10.31 -6.70
CA PHE A 93 -3.42 9.93 -7.94
C PHE A 93 -4.57 10.89 -8.24
N PRO A 94 -4.28 12.09 -8.79
CA PRO A 94 -5.32 13.04 -9.15
C PRO A 94 -6.31 12.40 -10.14
N PRO A 95 -7.63 12.69 -10.05
CA PRO A 95 -8.61 12.14 -10.99
C PRO A 95 -8.26 12.44 -12.46
N SER A 96 -7.63 13.59 -12.74
CA SER A 96 -7.16 13.95 -14.07
C SER A 96 -6.05 13.04 -14.62
N SER A 97 -5.39 12.25 -13.78
CA SER A 97 -4.36 11.29 -14.20
C SER A 97 -4.94 10.03 -14.84
N GLY A 98 -6.19 9.68 -14.56
CA GLY A 98 -6.83 8.46 -15.06
C GLY A 98 -6.29 7.14 -14.48
N VAL A 99 -5.32 7.20 -13.56
CA VAL A 99 -4.60 6.00 -13.08
C VAL A 99 -5.54 5.07 -12.31
N MET A 100 -6.37 5.64 -11.44
CA MET A 100 -7.26 4.88 -10.57
C MET A 100 -8.39 4.22 -11.36
N GLU A 101 -9.01 4.94 -12.29
CA GLU A 101 -10.00 4.39 -13.21
C GLU A 101 -9.40 3.23 -14.01
N ARG A 102 -8.20 3.43 -14.54
CA ARG A 102 -7.50 2.43 -15.35
C ARG A 102 -7.19 1.15 -14.57
N VAL A 103 -6.82 1.25 -13.29
CA VAL A 103 -6.62 0.07 -12.41
C VAL A 103 -7.94 -0.68 -12.22
N MET A 104 -9.04 0.03 -11.93
CA MET A 104 -10.34 -0.61 -11.72
C MET A 104 -10.87 -1.29 -12.99
N GLU A 105 -10.76 -0.64 -14.15
CA GLU A 105 -11.14 -1.20 -15.44
C GLU A 105 -10.39 -2.49 -15.78
N MET A 106 -9.11 -2.60 -15.39
CA MET A 106 -8.35 -3.84 -15.57
C MET A 106 -8.94 -4.99 -14.76
N HIS A 107 -9.32 -4.75 -13.51
CA HIS A 107 -9.97 -5.78 -12.68
C HIS A 107 -11.34 -6.18 -13.18
N ASP A 108 -12.12 -5.22 -13.67
CA ASP A 108 -13.43 -5.50 -14.24
C ASP A 108 -13.33 -6.30 -15.55
N SER A 109 -12.29 -6.02 -16.36
CA SER A 109 -12.04 -6.70 -17.64
C SER A 109 -11.40 -8.08 -17.47
N TYR A 110 -10.69 -8.32 -16.37
CA TYR A 110 -9.94 -9.55 -16.09
C TYR A 110 -10.19 -10.03 -14.65
N PRO A 111 -11.42 -10.43 -14.31
CA PRO A 111 -11.73 -10.95 -12.98
C PRO A 111 -10.98 -12.27 -12.76
N GLN A 112 -10.13 -12.32 -11.73
CA GLN A 112 -9.49 -13.54 -11.24
C GLN A 112 -10.25 -14.15 -10.07
#